data_AF-A0A356SFK0-F1
#
_entry.id   AF-A0A356SFK0-F1
#
_cell.length_a   1.000
_cell.length_b   1.000
_cell.length_c   1.000
_cell.angle_alpha   90.00
_cell.angle_beta   90.00
_cell.angle_gamma   90.00
#
_symmetry.space_group_name_H-M   'P 1'
#
loop_
_entity.id
_entity.type
_entity.pdbx_description
1 polymer ?
#
loop_
_entity_poly.entity_id
_entity_poly.type
_entity_poly.pdbx_seq_one_letter_code
_entity_poly.pdbx_strand_id
1 'polypeptide(L)'
;SEYGVECGCRKPLPGMIFKAVSELKLDLTKSAMVGDKVSDMQAAHAAGIETCFHVTQGETAPGCISVADLASETARLLKTN
;
A
#
# COMPACT_ATOMS: atom_id res chain seq x y z
N SER A 1 29.49 9.50 0.82
CA SER A 1 28.09 9.68 1.22
C SER A 1 27.40 8.34 1.07
N GLU A 2 27.07 7.68 2.19
CA GLU A 2 26.41 6.36 2.19
C GLU A 2 24.94 6.50 1.79
N TYR A 3 24.69 6.56 0.48
CA TYR A 3 23.34 6.44 -0.07
C TYR A 3 23.02 4.96 -0.28
N GLY A 4 22.37 4.35 0.71
CA GLY A 4 21.84 2.99 0.58
C GLY A 4 22.11 2.12 1.80
N VAL A 5 21.71 2.55 3.00
CA VAL A 5 21.60 1.61 4.12
C VAL A 5 20.58 0.54 3.71
N GLU A 6 21.02 -0.71 3.64
CA GLU A 6 20.13 -1.87 3.47
C GLU A 6 19.22 -1.97 4.70
N CYS A 7 18.11 -1.23 4.69
CA CYS A 7 17.07 -1.36 5.67
C CYS A 7 15.96 -2.26 5.11
N GLY A 8 15.36 -3.07 5.98
CA GLY A 8 14.08 -3.74 5.69
C GLY A 8 12.90 -2.77 5.49
N CYS A 9 13.17 -1.46 5.49
CA CYS A 9 12.18 -0.39 5.53
C CYS A 9 11.79 0.12 4.14
N ARG A 10 12.60 -0.13 3.10
CA ARG A 10 12.27 0.32 1.76
C ARG A 10 11.44 -0.72 1.01
N LYS A 11 10.39 -0.26 0.35
CA LYS A 11 9.62 -1.05 -0.62
C LYS A 11 10.58 -1.74 -1.62
N PRO A 12 10.36 -3.02 -1.96
CA PRO A 12 9.13 -3.79 -1.72
C PRO A 12 9.00 -4.43 -0.33
N LEU A 13 9.93 -4.17 0.59
CA LEU A 13 9.85 -4.71 1.96
C LEU A 13 8.79 -3.94 2.79
N PRO A 14 8.07 -4.64 3.70
CA PRO A 14 6.95 -4.06 4.46
C PRO A 14 7.37 -3.22 5.68
N GLY A 15 8.67 -3.01 5.92
CA GLY A 15 9.15 -2.44 7.19
C GLY A 15 8.60 -1.04 7.50
N MET A 16 8.36 -0.19 6.50
CA MET A 16 7.69 1.10 6.74
C MET A 16 6.22 0.95 7.12
N ILE A 17 5.52 -0.07 6.62
CA ILE A 17 4.12 -0.33 6.97
C ILE A 17 4.04 -0.80 8.42
N PHE A 18 4.88 -1.75 8.82
CA PHE A 18 4.91 -2.22 10.22
C PHE A 18 5.32 -1.12 11.19
N LYS A 19 6.23 -0.24 10.79
CA LYS A 19 6.57 0.95 11.57
C LYS A 19 5.34 1.84 11.77
N ALA A 20 4.60 2.16 10.70
CA ALA A 20 3.38 2.95 10.79
C ALA A 20 2.30 2.28 11.66
N VAL A 21 2.12 0.96 11.55
CA VAL A 21 1.23 0.18 12.41
C VAL A 21 1.58 0.35 13.88
N SER A 22 2.87 0.24 14.23
CA SER A 22 3.34 0.40 15.61
C SER A 22 3.18 1.83 16.13
N GLU A 23 3.53 2.83 15.31
CA GLU A 23 3.52 4.25 15.73
C GLU A 23 2.10 4.81 15.85
N LEU A 24 1.21 4.42 14.93
CA LEU A 24 -0.15 4.93 14.84
C LEU A 24 -1.20 3.97 15.42
N LYS A 25 -0.78 2.80 15.91
CA LYS A 25 -1.64 1.73 16.46
C LYS A 25 -2.76 1.32 15.49
N LEU A 26 -2.37 1.06 14.23
CA LEU A 26 -3.31 0.70 13.17
C LEU A 26 -3.65 -0.79 13.20
N ASP A 27 -4.86 -1.12 12.76
CA ASP A 27 -5.28 -2.50 12.51
C ASP A 27 -5.19 -2.79 11.01
N LEU A 28 -4.28 -3.67 10.61
CA LEU A 28 -4.05 -4.02 9.20
C LEU A 28 -5.27 -4.68 8.56
N THR A 29 -6.10 -5.39 9.33
CA THR A 29 -7.34 -6.01 8.83
C THR A 29 -8.40 -4.97 8.43
N LYS A 30 -8.24 -3.74 8.92
CA LYS A 30 -9.10 -2.58 8.62
C LYS A 30 -8.36 -1.51 7.82
N SER A 31 -7.20 -1.87 7.27
CA SER A 31 -6.37 -0.95 6.51
C SER A 31 -6.45 -1.28 5.02
N ALA A 32 -6.29 -0.26 4.19
CA ALA A 32 -6.12 -0.40 2.75
C ALA A 32 -4.85 0.31 2.30
N MET A 33 -4.20 -0.24 1.27
CA MET A 33 -3.07 0.39 0.61
C MET A 33 -3.52 1.11 -0.65
N VAL A 34 -2.99 2.31 -0.92
CA VAL A 34 -3.10 2.99 -2.21
C VAL A 34 -1.72 3.41 -2.68
N GLY A 35 -1.35 3.10 -3.92
CA GLY A 35 -0.05 3.47 -4.49
C GLY A 35 0.03 3.29 -6.01
N ASP A 36 0.96 3.96 -6.66
CA ASP A 36 1.15 3.98 -8.12
C ASP A 36 2.20 2.97 -8.62
N LYS A 37 3.04 2.46 -7.73
CA LYS A 37 4.13 1.55 -8.09
C LYS A 37 3.80 0.12 -7.67
N VAL A 38 4.24 -0.83 -8.49
CA VAL A 38 4.20 -2.26 -8.15
C VAL A 38 4.87 -2.55 -6.79
N SER A 39 5.95 -1.82 -6.46
CA SER A 39 6.64 -1.97 -5.18
C SER A 39 5.78 -1.60 -3.96
N ASP A 40 4.78 -0.72 -4.12
CA ASP A 40 3.80 -0.42 -3.06
C ASP A 40 2.88 -1.61 -2.82
N MET A 41 2.40 -2.22 -3.90
CA MET A 41 1.52 -3.38 -3.86
C MET A 41 2.23 -4.60 -3.26
N GLN A 42 3.49 -4.80 -3.63
CA GLN A 42 4.33 -5.86 -3.05
C GLN A 42 4.56 -5.67 -1.54
N ALA A 43 4.84 -4.43 -1.10
CA ALA A 43 5.01 -4.15 0.32
C ALA A 43 3.72 -4.35 1.11
N ALA A 44 2.57 -3.95 0.56
CA ALA A 44 1.27 -4.17 1.17
C ALA A 44 0.92 -5.65 1.30
N HIS A 45 1.15 -6.43 0.23
CA HIS A 45 0.94 -7.88 0.27
C HIS A 45 1.85 -8.55 1.31
N ALA A 46 3.14 -8.19 1.35
CA ALA A 46 4.08 -8.68 2.35
C ALA A 46 3.72 -8.27 3.78
N ALA A 47 3.01 -7.15 3.95
CA ALA A 47 2.50 -6.69 5.23
C ALA A 47 1.17 -7.37 5.64
N GLY A 48 0.51 -8.11 4.74
CA GLY A 48 -0.79 -8.72 4.99
C GLY A 48 -1.98 -7.78 4.84
N ILE A 49 -1.84 -6.67 4.10
CA ILE A 49 -2.97 -5.80 3.75
C ILE A 49 -3.77 -6.48 2.64
N GLU A 50 -5.05 -6.75 2.91
CA GLU A 50 -5.92 -7.47 1.96
C GLU A 50 -6.45 -6.57 0.83
N THR A 51 -6.66 -5.28 1.11
CA THR A 51 -7.21 -4.34 0.14
C THR A 51 -6.13 -3.42 -0.41
N CYS A 52 -5.80 -3.56 -1.70
CA CYS A 52 -4.79 -2.76 -2.38
C CYS A 52 -5.36 -2.07 -3.64
N PHE A 53 -5.21 -0.74 -3.72
CA PHE A 53 -5.58 0.07 -4.88
C PHE A 53 -4.32 0.50 -5.64
N HIS A 54 -4.19 0.03 -6.87
CA HIS A 54 -3.07 0.38 -7.74
C HIS A 54 -3.49 1.53 -8.66
N VAL A 55 -2.88 2.70 -8.45
CA VAL A 55 -3.13 3.89 -9.24
C VAL A 55 -2.39 3.76 -10.56
N THR A 56 -3.09 3.33 -11.61
CA THR A 56 -2.48 3.05 -12.92
C THR A 56 -3.50 3.17 -14.04
N GLN A 57 -3.02 3.54 -15.23
CA GLN A 57 -3.78 3.46 -16.49
C GLN A 57 -3.39 2.22 -17.32
N GLY A 58 -2.42 1.44 -16.84
CA GLY A 58 -1.89 0.26 -17.49
C GLY A 58 -2.25 -1.02 -16.76
N GLU A 59 -1.35 -2.01 -16.85
CA GLU A 59 -1.54 -3.28 -16.17
C GLU A 59 -1.57 -3.10 -14.65
N THR A 60 -2.50 -3.80 -14.02
CA THR A 60 -2.73 -3.75 -12.58
C THR A 60 -1.95 -4.85 -11.89
N ALA A 61 -1.35 -4.53 -10.74
CA ALA A 61 -0.66 -5.54 -9.96
C ALA A 61 -1.63 -6.67 -9.55
N PRO A 62 -1.19 -7.94 -9.52
CA PRO A 62 -2.04 -9.07 -9.15
C PRO A 62 -2.73 -8.85 -7.80
N GLY A 63 -4.02 -9.18 -7.73
CA GLY A 63 -4.82 -9.04 -6.50
C GLY A 63 -5.12 -7.60 -6.08
N CYS A 64 -4.81 -6.60 -6.92
CA CYS A 64 -5.09 -5.19 -6.64
C CYS A 64 -6.26 -4.68 -7.48
N ILE A 65 -6.92 -3.64 -6.97
CA ILE A 65 -8.00 -2.93 -7.66
C ILE A 65 -7.36 -1.77 -8.44
N SER A 66 -7.58 -1.71 -9.75
CA SER A 66 -7.08 -0.63 -10.60
C SER A 66 -7.87 0.66 -10.32
N VAL A 67 -7.16 1.75 -10.12
CA VAL A 67 -7.78 3.07 -9.91
C VAL A 67 -7.15 4.11 -10.82
N ALA A 68 -7.96 4.99 -11.40
CA ALA A 68 -7.44 6.02 -12.30
C ALA A 68 -6.68 7.11 -11.54
N ASP A 69 -7.21 7.52 -10.38
CA ASP A 69 -6.59 8.46 -9.48
C ASP A 69 -7.07 8.26 -8.03
N LEU A 70 -6.42 8.94 -7.09
CA LEU A 70 -6.73 8.82 -5.66
C LEU A 70 -8.09 9.46 -5.29
N ALA A 71 -8.50 10.50 -6.01
CA ALA A 71 -9.69 11.29 -5.70
C ALA A 71 -10.98 10.61 -6.16
N SER A 72 -10.94 9.89 -7.29
CA SER A 72 -12.08 9.18 -7.85
C SER A 72 -12.53 8.01 -6.96
N GLU A 73 -11.58 7.36 -6.28
CA GLU A 73 -11.86 6.12 -5.55
C GLU A 73 -12.00 6.27 -4.03
N THR A 74 -11.56 7.39 -3.46
CA THR A 74 -11.77 7.68 -2.03
C THR A 74 -13.27 7.69 -1.66
N ALA A 75 -14.14 8.04 -2.61
CA ALA A 75 -15.59 8.04 -2.44
C ALA A 75 -16.21 6.64 -2.28
N ARG A 76 -15.54 5.57 -2.74
CA ARG A 76 -16.02 4.18 -2.59
C ARG A 76 -15.62 3.60 -1.23
N LEU A 77 -14.39 3.86 -0.80
CA LEU A 77 -13.83 3.35 0.46
C LEU A 77 -14.57 3.83 1.71
N LEU A 78 -15.00 5.09 1.74
CA LEU A 78 -15.65 5.68 2.91
C LEU A 78 -17.16 5.39 2.98
N LYS A 79 -17.76 4.77 1.95
CA LYS A 79 -19.20 4.49 1.88
C LYS A 79 -19.59 3.06 2.28
N THR A 80 -18.64 2.24 2.69
CA THR A 80 -18.88 0.80 3.00
C THR A 80 -18.88 0.49 4.50
N ASN A 81 -19.37 1.41 5.34
CA ASN A 81 -19.73 1.15 6.74
C ASN A 81 -21.19 1.51 6.98
#